data_AF-A0A0K0FSC9-F1
#
_entry.id   AF-A0A0K0FSC9-F1
#
_cell.length_a   1.000
_cell.length_b   1.000
_cell.length_c   1.000
_cell.angle_alpha   90.00
_cell.angle_beta   90.00
_cell.angle_gamma   90.00
#
_symmetry.space_group_name_H-M   'P 1'
#
loop_
_entity.id
_entity.type
_entity.pdbx_description
1 polymer ?
#
loop_
_entity_poly.entity_id
_entity_poly.type
_entity_poly.pdbx_seq_one_letter_code
_entity_poly.pdbx_strand_id
1 'polypeptide(L)'
;MVVRNPIERFTSDFVHLCYKSIRRHQIKFCLGYRGNFKCFVNKLYNILTSEYNLSIDAYHPTKVHFYPQTMQCSYFKNIDKFVVLKFDQKKLDTFNKSSEYIFIQQNVPPEKVEYINKEIRTHRISHSTTGKAKTNKFIGKLFKEKDVIKRLIDIYYNDFKEFNFQIPNI
;
A
#
# COMPACT_ATOMS: atom_id res chain seq x y z
N MET A 1 9.73 3.42 -8.54
CA MET A 1 8.80 3.35 -7.40
C MET A 1 7.78 2.25 -7.62
N VAL A 2 7.63 1.32 -6.68
CA VAL A 2 6.62 0.27 -6.76
C VAL A 2 5.31 0.78 -6.17
N VAL A 3 4.24 0.73 -6.96
CA VAL A 3 2.90 1.21 -6.57
C VAL A 3 1.88 0.08 -6.61
N ARG A 4 0.85 0.15 -5.77
CA ARG A 4 -0.20 -0.86 -5.65
C ARG A 4 -1.57 -0.22 -5.74
N ASN A 5 -2.58 -0.98 -6.15
CA ASN A 5 -3.97 -0.50 -6.08
C ASN A 5 -4.25 -0.01 -4.64
N PRO A 6 -4.75 1.23 -4.44
CA PRO A 6 -4.85 1.80 -3.11
C PRO A 6 -5.70 1.00 -2.12
N ILE A 7 -6.83 0.46 -2.57
CA ILE A 7 -7.73 -0.35 -1.71
C ILE A 7 -7.10 -1.69 -1.36
N GLU A 8 -6.44 -2.34 -2.32
CA GLU A 8 -5.75 -3.61 -2.08
C GLU A 8 -4.57 -3.43 -1.12
N ARG A 9 -3.80 -2.35 -1.27
CA ARG A 9 -2.70 -1.98 -0.37
C ARG A 9 -3.22 -1.74 1.04
N PHE A 10 -4.22 -0.87 1.20
CA PHE A 10 -4.85 -0.62 2.50
C PHE A 10 -5.33 -1.93 3.15
N THR A 11 -6.04 -2.75 2.40
CA THR A 11 -6.59 -4.02 2.89
C THR A 11 -5.47 -4.96 3.36
N SER A 12 -4.44 -5.13 2.54
CA SER A 12 -3.27 -5.95 2.85
C SER A 12 -2.61 -5.51 4.17
N ASP A 13 -2.34 -4.22 4.29
CA ASP A 13 -1.58 -3.65 5.40
C ASP A 13 -2.44 -3.62 6.68
N PHE A 14 -3.72 -3.26 6.57
CA PHE A 14 -4.65 -3.28 7.70
C PHE A 14 -4.83 -4.72 8.22
N VAL A 15 -4.99 -5.70 7.33
CA VAL A 15 -5.14 -7.10 7.75
C VAL A 15 -3.87 -7.61 8.42
N HIS A 16 -2.71 -7.27 7.88
CA HIS A 16 -1.42 -7.70 8.44
C HIS A 16 -1.16 -7.07 9.81
N LEU A 17 -1.25 -5.74 9.89
CA LEU A 17 -0.78 -4.94 11.02
C LEU A 17 -1.86 -4.75 12.08
N CYS A 18 -3.12 -4.55 11.68
CA CYS A 18 -4.17 -4.11 12.60
C CYS A 18 -5.22 -5.17 12.90
N TYR A 19 -5.41 -6.14 12.00
CA TYR A 19 -6.40 -7.20 12.19
C TYR A 19 -5.81 -8.47 12.81
N LYS A 20 -4.64 -8.94 12.31
CA LYS A 20 -4.05 -10.22 12.75
C LYS A 20 -3.06 -10.11 13.91
N SER A 21 -2.37 -8.98 14.03
CA SER A 21 -1.26 -8.88 14.97
C SER A 21 -1.72 -8.78 16.43
N ILE A 22 -0.91 -9.37 17.33
CA ILE A 22 -1.12 -9.47 18.78
C ILE A 22 -0.13 -8.56 19.55
N ARG A 23 0.83 -7.91 18.88
CA ARG A 23 1.94 -7.21 19.54
C ARG A 23 1.54 -5.80 20.03
N ARG A 24 1.89 -5.47 21.28
CA ARG A 24 1.55 -4.19 21.96
C ARG A 24 2.03 -2.93 21.23
N HIS A 25 3.21 -2.95 20.59
CA HIS A 25 3.74 -1.80 19.85
C HIS A 25 2.91 -1.41 18.60
N GLN A 26 2.00 -2.28 18.15
CA GLN A 26 1.19 -2.03 16.96
C GLN A 26 -0.11 -1.25 17.20
N ILE A 27 -0.45 -0.95 18.46
CA ILE A 27 -1.54 -0.01 18.75
C ILE A 27 -1.27 1.36 18.11
N LYS A 28 0.00 1.80 18.08
CA LYS A 28 0.41 3.05 17.41
C LYS A 28 0.26 2.98 15.89
N PHE A 29 0.60 1.85 15.26
CA PHE A 29 0.39 1.63 13.81
C PHE A 29 -1.08 1.81 13.43
N CYS A 30 -1.96 1.32 14.29
CA CYS A 30 -3.39 1.26 14.04
C CYS A 30 -4.16 2.48 14.57
N LEU A 31 -3.48 3.59 14.85
CA LEU A 31 -4.09 4.83 15.35
C LEU A 31 -4.97 4.61 16.60
N GLY A 32 -4.63 3.63 17.44
CA GLY A 32 -5.44 3.22 18.60
C GLY A 32 -6.58 2.24 18.30
N TYR A 33 -6.91 1.99 17.03
CA TYR A 33 -8.05 1.17 16.60
C TYR A 33 -7.63 -0.20 16.05
N ARG A 34 -7.47 -1.18 16.95
CA ARG A 34 -7.18 -2.56 16.55
C ARG A 34 -8.42 -3.23 15.96
N GLY A 35 -8.30 -3.77 14.74
CA GLY A 35 -9.37 -4.49 14.04
C GLY A 35 -10.58 -3.67 13.60
N ASN A 36 -10.80 -2.47 14.14
CA ASN A 36 -11.89 -1.57 13.76
C ASN A 36 -11.46 -0.65 12.60
N PHE A 37 -11.67 -1.12 11.38
CA PHE A 37 -11.30 -0.39 10.17
C PHE A 37 -12.13 0.88 9.96
N LYS A 38 -13.39 0.94 10.43
CA LYS A 38 -14.23 2.14 10.31
C LYS A 38 -13.61 3.31 11.07
N CYS A 39 -13.32 3.10 12.35
CA CYS A 39 -12.68 4.13 13.18
C CYS A 39 -11.28 4.49 12.68
N PHE A 40 -10.51 3.48 12.22
CA PHE A 40 -9.19 3.72 11.62
C PHE A 40 -9.28 4.66 10.42
N VAL A 41 -10.13 4.35 9.44
CA VAL A 41 -10.27 5.15 8.21
C VAL A 41 -10.76 6.56 8.52
N ASN A 42 -11.73 6.72 9.43
CA ASN A 42 -12.20 8.04 9.86
C ASN A 42 -11.08 8.86 10.52
N LYS A 43 -10.30 8.24 11.41
CA LYS A 43 -9.18 8.93 12.06
C LYS A 43 -8.09 9.29 11.06
N LEU A 44 -7.78 8.41 10.13
CA LEU A 44 -6.81 8.67 9.06
C LEU A 44 -7.27 9.82 8.16
N TYR A 45 -8.53 9.81 7.71
CA TYR A 45 -9.13 10.89 6.93
C TYR A 45 -9.02 12.22 7.67
N ASN A 46 -9.39 12.25 8.95
CA ASN A 46 -9.31 13.46 9.76
C ASN A 46 -7.87 13.96 9.90
N ILE A 47 -6.88 13.07 10.11
CA ILE A 47 -5.46 13.47 10.18
C ILE A 47 -4.99 14.10 8.86
N LEU A 48 -5.39 13.52 7.73
CA LEU A 48 -4.96 13.97 6.40
C LEU A 48 -5.69 15.23 5.92
N THR A 49 -6.85 15.54 6.49
CA THR A 49 -7.66 16.73 6.14
C THR A 49 -7.58 17.84 7.19
N SER A 50 -7.05 17.55 8.39
CA SER A 50 -6.81 18.55 9.44
C SER A 50 -5.58 19.43 9.18
N GLU A 51 -5.40 20.46 9.99
CA GLU A 51 -4.23 21.35 9.95
C GLU A 51 -2.90 20.58 9.96
N TYR A 52 -1.91 21.17 9.28
CA TYR A 52 -0.60 20.58 8.94
C TYR A 52 0.10 19.87 10.12
N ASN A 53 0.00 20.39 11.35
CA ASN A 53 0.67 19.84 12.53
C ASN A 53 0.24 18.39 12.88
N LEU A 54 -1.05 18.05 12.75
CA LEU A 54 -1.55 16.70 13.07
C LEU A 54 -1.05 15.65 12.07
N SER A 55 -0.78 16.05 10.83
CA SER A 55 -0.21 15.18 9.79
C SER A 55 1.28 14.89 10.02
N ILE A 56 2.02 15.80 10.68
CA ILE A 56 3.44 15.63 11.02
C ILE A 56 3.61 14.70 12.22
N ASP A 57 2.75 14.77 13.22
CA ASP A 57 2.91 14.03 14.48
C ASP A 57 2.49 12.55 14.39
N ALA A 58 1.92 12.12 13.25
CA ALA A 58 1.56 10.71 13.09
C ALA A 58 2.80 9.80 13.15
N TYR A 59 2.64 8.66 13.81
CA TYR A 59 3.69 7.67 13.96
C TYR A 59 4.26 7.24 12.59
N HIS A 60 5.58 7.36 12.39
CA HIS A 60 6.23 7.17 11.09
C HIS A 60 5.82 5.86 10.37
N PRO A 61 5.79 4.69 11.04
CA PRO A 61 5.29 3.46 10.40
C PRO A 61 3.84 3.54 9.92
N THR A 62 2.96 4.27 10.61
CA THR A 62 1.59 4.50 10.13
C THR A 62 1.60 5.26 8.80
N LYS A 63 2.46 6.27 8.66
CA LYS A 63 2.62 7.02 7.41
C LYS A 63 3.10 6.10 6.28
N VAL A 64 4.13 5.30 6.54
CA VAL A 64 4.71 4.39 5.53
C VAL A 64 3.68 3.37 5.01
N HIS A 65 2.79 2.87 5.86
CA HIS A 65 1.81 1.84 5.47
C HIS A 65 0.48 2.40 4.97
N PHE A 66 -0.01 3.50 5.53
CA PHE A 66 -1.40 3.92 5.32
C PHE A 66 -1.54 5.26 4.62
N TYR A 67 -0.50 6.08 4.50
CA TYR A 67 -0.62 7.32 3.75
C TYR A 67 -0.57 7.03 2.24
N PRO A 68 -1.12 7.92 1.40
CA PRO A 68 -0.98 7.86 -0.04
C PRO A 68 0.49 7.72 -0.44
N GLN A 69 0.76 6.87 -1.42
CA GLN A 69 2.12 6.66 -1.93
C GLN A 69 2.66 7.94 -2.58
N THR A 70 1.79 8.77 -3.16
CA THR A 70 2.13 10.13 -3.66
C THR A 70 2.62 11.08 -2.56
N MET A 71 2.33 10.81 -1.28
CA MET A 71 2.85 11.61 -0.16
C MET A 71 4.19 11.09 0.39
N GLN A 72 4.74 10.02 -0.18
CA GLN A 72 5.99 9.40 0.29
C GLN A 72 7.19 9.87 -0.54
N CYS A 73 8.40 9.75 0.03
CA CYS A 73 9.67 9.96 -0.68
C CYS A 73 9.80 11.32 -1.39
N SER A 74 9.09 12.37 -0.94
CA SER A 74 9.00 13.65 -1.65
C SER A 74 8.63 13.48 -3.13
N TYR A 75 7.69 12.57 -3.41
CA TYR A 75 7.32 12.14 -4.76
C TYR A 75 7.05 13.32 -5.70
N PHE A 76 6.22 14.28 -5.30
CA PHE A 76 5.90 15.45 -6.10
C PHE A 76 7.11 16.32 -6.48
N LYS A 77 8.19 16.29 -5.69
CA LYS A 77 9.43 17.04 -6.00
C LYS A 77 10.40 16.26 -6.90
N ASN A 78 10.14 14.98 -7.14
CA ASN A 78 11.06 14.07 -7.82
C ASN A 78 10.32 13.18 -8.82
N ILE A 79 9.17 13.63 -9.35
CA ILE A 79 8.29 12.83 -10.21
C ILE A 79 9.03 12.30 -11.45
N ASP A 80 9.90 13.14 -12.01
CA ASP A 80 10.78 12.89 -13.14
C ASP A 80 11.88 11.85 -12.85
N LYS A 81 12.18 11.60 -11.58
CA LYS A 81 13.20 10.63 -11.14
C LYS A 81 12.64 9.23 -10.91
N PHE A 82 11.33 9.05 -11.01
CA PHE A 82 10.69 7.76 -10.74
C PHE A 82 10.20 7.08 -12.01
N VAL A 83 10.66 5.84 -12.22
CA VAL A 83 9.92 4.87 -13.04
C VAL A 83 8.83 4.22 -12.18
N VAL A 84 7.56 4.39 -12.53
CA VAL A 84 6.42 3.81 -11.81
C VAL A 84 6.21 2.36 -12.24
N LEU A 85 6.26 1.44 -11.28
CA LEU A 85 6.05 0.02 -11.52
C LEU A 85 4.83 -0.46 -10.72
N LYS A 86 3.77 -0.89 -11.41
CA LYS A 86 2.53 -1.35 -10.78
C LYS A 86 2.65 -2.81 -10.34
N PHE A 87 2.57 -3.06 -9.05
CA PHE A 87 2.52 -4.39 -8.48
C PHE A 87 1.08 -4.92 -8.46
N ASP A 88 0.87 -6.07 -9.10
CA ASP A 88 -0.35 -6.86 -9.05
C ASP A 88 0.05 -8.32 -8.84
N GLN A 89 -0.45 -8.93 -7.74
CA GLN A 89 -0.16 -10.32 -7.41
C GLN A 89 -0.62 -11.28 -8.50
N LYS A 90 -1.68 -10.96 -9.24
CA LYS A 90 -2.19 -11.81 -10.32
C LYS A 90 -1.32 -11.72 -11.59
N LYS A 91 -0.42 -10.74 -11.65
CA LYS A 91 0.45 -10.46 -12.81
C LYS A 91 1.93 -10.38 -12.39
N LEU A 92 2.36 -11.26 -11.48
CA LEU A 92 3.74 -11.27 -10.97
C LEU A 92 4.79 -11.44 -12.08
N ASP A 93 4.54 -12.27 -13.09
CA ASP A 93 5.48 -12.43 -14.19
C ASP A 93 5.66 -11.15 -15.01
N THR A 94 4.56 -10.42 -15.27
CA THR A 94 4.61 -9.11 -15.92
C THR A 94 5.38 -8.10 -15.07
N PHE A 95 5.13 -8.08 -13.76
CA PHE A 95 5.84 -7.21 -12.82
C PHE A 95 7.35 -7.51 -12.79
N ASN A 96 7.73 -8.78 -12.69
CA ASN A 96 9.13 -9.20 -12.67
C ASN A 96 9.85 -8.86 -13.98
N LYS A 97 9.24 -9.15 -15.14
CA LYS A 97 9.80 -8.77 -16.45
C LYS A 97 9.99 -7.26 -16.59
N SER A 98 9.02 -6.48 -16.13
CA SER A 98 9.11 -5.02 -16.14
C SER A 98 10.23 -4.51 -15.21
N SER A 99 10.43 -5.18 -14.07
CA SER A 99 11.51 -4.84 -13.11
C SER A 99 12.88 -5.11 -13.71
N GLU A 100 13.05 -6.30 -14.30
CA GLU A 100 14.26 -6.70 -15.03
C GLU A 100 14.60 -5.71 -16.14
N TYR A 101 13.62 -5.35 -16.97
CA TYR A 101 13.81 -4.37 -18.03
C TYR A 101 14.32 -3.03 -17.46
N ILE A 102 13.74 -2.55 -16.36
CA ILE A 102 14.19 -1.30 -15.70
C ILE A 102 15.65 -1.44 -15.23
N PHE A 103 16.04 -2.54 -14.61
CA PHE A 103 17.42 -2.73 -14.17
C PHE A 103 18.41 -2.74 -15.33
N ILE A 104 18.07 -3.39 -16.44
CA ILE A 104 18.90 -3.39 -17.65
C ILE A 104 19.04 -1.98 -18.21
N GLN A 105 17.95 -1.20 -18.27
CA GLN A 105 17.99 0.20 -18.72
C GLN A 105 18.85 1.10 -17.81
N GLN A 106 19.04 0.71 -16.54
CA GLN A 106 19.91 1.39 -15.58
C GLN A 106 21.35 0.85 -15.59
N ASN A 107 21.73 0.07 -16.61
CA ASN A 107 23.06 -0.55 -16.75
C ASN A 107 23.46 -1.45 -15.57
N VAL A 108 22.48 -2.08 -14.90
CA VAL A 108 22.78 -3.12 -13.91
C VAL A 108 23.32 -4.35 -14.65
N PRO A 109 24.48 -4.92 -14.25
CA PRO A 109 25.05 -6.07 -14.93
C PRO A 109 24.09 -7.27 -15.00
N PRO A 110 24.00 -7.99 -16.14
CA PRO A 110 23.03 -9.07 -16.34
C PRO A 110 23.06 -10.14 -15.23
N GLU A 111 24.24 -10.51 -14.73
CA GLU A 111 24.40 -11.49 -13.66
C GLU A 111 23.80 -11.01 -12.33
N LYS A 112 23.79 -9.70 -12.07
CA LYS A 112 23.14 -9.11 -10.89
C LYS A 112 21.63 -9.05 -11.07
N VAL A 113 21.16 -8.76 -12.27
CA VAL A 113 19.73 -8.78 -12.60
C VAL A 113 19.16 -10.19 -12.44
N GLU A 114 19.88 -11.20 -12.94
CA GLU A 114 19.53 -12.61 -12.77
C GLU A 114 19.48 -13.01 -11.30
N TYR A 115 20.48 -12.61 -10.50
CA TYR A 115 20.49 -12.85 -9.07
C TYR A 115 19.27 -12.23 -8.36
N ILE A 116 18.96 -10.96 -8.63
CA ILE A 116 17.80 -10.26 -8.06
C ILE A 116 16.49 -10.97 -8.46
N ASN A 117 16.36 -11.31 -9.74
CA ASN A 117 15.19 -12.01 -10.27
C ASN A 117 14.99 -13.37 -9.59
N LYS A 118 16.08 -14.12 -9.38
CA LYS A 118 16.05 -15.39 -8.65
C LYS A 118 15.56 -15.18 -7.23
N GLU A 119 16.14 -14.24 -6.49
CA GLU A 119 15.77 -13.97 -5.10
C GLU A 119 14.30 -13.56 -4.93
N ILE A 120 13.78 -12.69 -5.81
CA ILE A 120 12.38 -12.25 -5.78
C ILE A 120 11.42 -13.43 -6.02
N ARG A 121 11.81 -14.39 -6.88
CA ARG A 121 10.96 -15.54 -7.24
C ARG A 121 11.02 -16.68 -6.21
N THR A 122 12.18 -16.90 -5.59
CA THR A 122 12.40 -18.02 -4.66
C THR A 122 11.94 -17.70 -3.24
N HIS A 123 12.15 -16.47 -2.75
CA HIS A 123 11.80 -16.11 -1.38
C HIS A 123 10.31 -15.78 -1.24
N ARG A 124 9.54 -16.75 -0.72
CA ARG A 124 8.16 -16.50 -0.28
C ARG A 124 8.15 -15.76 1.05
N ILE A 125 7.59 -14.55 1.06
CA ILE A 125 7.41 -13.76 2.28
C ILE A 125 6.38 -14.46 3.18
N SER A 126 6.82 -14.94 4.36
CA SER A 126 6.00 -15.64 5.36
C SER A 126 4.73 -14.87 5.78
N HIS A 127 4.79 -13.54 5.67
CA HIS A 127 3.74 -12.61 6.04
C HIS A 127 2.71 -12.29 4.95
N SER A 128 2.80 -12.90 3.76
CA SER A 128 1.82 -12.68 2.68
C SER A 128 0.39 -12.77 3.20
N THR A 129 -0.40 -11.69 3.02
CA THR A 129 -1.81 -11.65 3.43
C THR A 129 -2.74 -12.09 2.30
N THR A 130 -2.23 -12.22 1.08
CA THR A 130 -2.98 -12.55 -0.12
C THR A 130 -3.49 -14.00 -0.10
N GLY A 131 -4.72 -14.22 -0.59
CA GLY A 131 -5.34 -15.55 -0.68
C GLY A 131 -5.74 -16.19 0.65
N LYS A 132 -5.40 -15.59 1.80
CA LYS A 132 -5.78 -16.10 3.11
C LYS A 132 -7.27 -15.85 3.34
N ALA A 133 -8.03 -16.88 3.75
CA ALA A 133 -9.48 -16.81 4.00
C ALA A 133 -9.90 -15.60 4.87
N LYS A 134 -9.09 -15.24 5.87
CA LYS A 134 -9.31 -14.06 6.72
C LYS A 134 -9.25 -12.72 5.95
N THR A 135 -8.38 -12.61 4.96
CA THR A 135 -8.24 -11.41 4.12
C THR A 135 -9.44 -11.28 3.19
N ASN A 136 -9.88 -12.37 2.55
CA ASN A 136 -11.09 -12.37 1.72
C ASN A 136 -12.34 -12.03 2.54
N LYS A 137 -12.45 -12.57 3.76
CA LYS A 137 -13.51 -12.22 4.71
C LYS A 137 -13.47 -10.73 5.09
N PHE A 138 -12.29 -10.16 5.30
CA PHE A 138 -12.15 -8.74 5.58
C PHE A 138 -12.54 -7.87 4.39
N ILE A 139 -12.09 -8.21 3.18
CA ILE A 139 -12.49 -7.52 1.93
C ILE A 139 -14.02 -7.51 1.82
N GLY A 140 -14.67 -8.67 1.99
CA GLY A 140 -16.13 -8.75 1.95
C GLY A 140 -16.85 -7.93 3.03
N LYS A 141 -16.22 -7.66 4.18
CA LYS A 141 -16.75 -6.73 5.19
C LYS A 141 -16.52 -5.27 4.80
N LEU A 142 -15.33 -4.95 4.31
CA LEU A 142 -14.93 -3.61 3.91
C LEU A 142 -15.84 -3.08 2.79
N PHE A 143 -16.07 -3.86 1.74
CA PHE A 143 -16.89 -3.45 0.59
C PHE A 143 -18.39 -3.33 0.89
N LYS A 144 -18.87 -3.85 2.02
CA LYS A 144 -20.26 -3.61 2.48
C LYS A 144 -20.44 -2.22 3.10
N GLU A 145 -19.34 -1.56 3.49
CA GLU A 145 -19.36 -0.27 4.17
C GLU A 145 -19.07 0.85 3.18
N LYS A 146 -20.08 1.23 2.38
CA LYS A 146 -19.90 2.20 1.27
C LYS A 146 -19.26 3.51 1.72
N ASP A 147 -19.64 4.05 2.87
CA ASP A 147 -19.08 5.29 3.39
C ASP A 147 -17.58 5.17 3.73
N VAL A 148 -17.14 3.99 4.17
CA VAL A 148 -15.72 3.73 4.41
C VAL A 148 -14.96 3.67 3.08
N ILE A 149 -15.52 3.04 2.05
CA ILE A 149 -14.87 3.01 0.73
C ILE A 149 -14.79 4.42 0.14
N LYS A 150 -15.85 5.24 0.24
CA LYS A 150 -15.81 6.64 -0.20
C LYS A 150 -14.66 7.40 0.45
N ARG A 151 -14.52 7.29 1.78
CA ARG A 151 -13.40 7.92 2.50
C ARG A 151 -12.04 7.38 2.08
N LEU A 152 -11.91 6.09 1.81
CA LEU A 152 -10.67 5.53 1.27
C LEU A 152 -10.36 6.08 -0.13
N ILE A 153 -11.38 6.27 -0.98
CA ILE A 153 -11.22 6.93 -2.28
C ILE A 153 -10.75 8.37 -2.08
N ASP A 154 -11.34 9.12 -1.14
CA ASP A 154 -10.93 10.49 -0.85
C ASP A 154 -9.48 10.56 -0.34
N ILE A 155 -9.10 9.69 0.60
CA ILE A 155 -7.74 9.59 1.14
C ILE A 155 -6.73 9.33 0.01
N TYR A 156 -7.03 8.38 -0.88
CA TYR A 156 -6.11 7.91 -1.92
C TYR A 156 -6.37 8.49 -3.31
N TYR A 157 -7.15 9.57 -3.42
CA TYR A 157 -7.59 10.11 -4.71
C TYR A 157 -6.41 10.41 -5.65
N ASN A 158 -5.36 11.03 -5.09
CA ASN A 158 -4.15 11.34 -5.85
C ASN A 158 -3.43 10.09 -6.34
N ASP A 159 -3.36 9.02 -5.55
CA ASP A 159 -2.76 7.76 -5.98
C ASP A 159 -3.56 7.10 -7.12
N PHE A 160 -4.89 7.17 -7.09
CA PHE A 160 -5.72 6.67 -8.19
C PHE A 160 -5.47 7.42 -9.49
N LYS A 161 -5.42 8.75 -9.42
CA LYS A 161 -5.18 9.63 -10.56
C LYS A 161 -3.77 9.49 -11.11
N GLU A 162 -2.77 9.69 -10.26
CA GLU A 162 -1.36 9.70 -10.62
C GLU A 162 -0.91 8.37 -11.21
N PHE A 163 -1.26 7.27 -10.54
CA PHE A 163 -0.83 5.94 -10.97
C PHE A 163 -1.84 5.24 -11.88
N ASN A 164 -2.86 5.96 -12.36
CA ASN A 164 -3.89 5.45 -13.27
C ASN A 164 -4.44 4.09 -12.80
N PHE A 165 -4.96 4.06 -11.56
CA PHE A 165 -5.71 2.93 -11.02
C PHE A 165 -7.20 3.19 -11.17
N GLN A 166 -7.98 2.15 -11.46
CA GLN A 166 -9.43 2.25 -11.54
C GLN A 166 -10.02 2.57 -10.16
N ILE A 167 -10.79 3.66 -10.09
CA ILE A 167 -11.58 4.01 -8.91
C ILE A 167 -12.78 3.04 -8.82
N PRO A 168 -13.02 2.38 -7.67
CA PRO A 168 -14.17 1.51 -7.50
C PRO A 168 -15.50 2.25 -7.71
N ASN A 169 -16.42 1.65 -8.45
CA ASN A 169 -17.80 2.12 -8.53
C ASN A 169 -18.59 1.53 -7.35
N ILE A 170 -19.15 2.37 -6.48
CA ILE A 170 -19.72 2.00 -5.16
C ILE A 170 -21.07 2.63 -4.86
#